data_AF-A0A7C2F532-F1
#
_entry.id   AF-A0A7C2F532-F1
#
_cell.length_a   1.000
_cell.length_b   1.000
_cell.length_c   1.000
_cell.angle_alpha   90.00
_cell.angle_beta   90.00
_cell.angle_gamma   90.00
#
_symmetry.space_group_name_H-M   'P 1'
#
loop_
_entity.id
_entity.type
_entity.pdbx_description
1 polymer ?
#
loop_
_entity_poly.entity_id
_entity_poly.type
_entity_poly.pdbx_seq_one_letter_code
_entity_poly.pdbx_strand_id
1 'polypeptide(L)' 'MAAVFALVLGAMIVIHELGHFLVAKFFGIRVEVFSVGFGKRLWGVKKGDTDYRLSLIPLGG' A
#
# COMPACT_ATOMS: atom_id res chain seq x y z
N MET A 1 12.09 15.47 16.19
CA MET A 1 11.95 15.74 14.74
C MET A 1 11.85 14.48 13.89
N ALA A 2 12.84 13.57 13.92
CA ALA A 2 12.90 12.43 13.01
C ALA A 2 11.68 11.48 13.05
N ALA A 3 11.16 11.17 14.23
CA ALA A 3 9.99 10.28 14.37
C ALA A 3 8.71 10.86 13.76
N VAL A 4 8.46 12.17 13.96
CA VAL A 4 7.30 12.87 13.39
C VAL A 4 7.42 12.94 11.87
N PHE A 5 8.62 13.23 11.35
CA PHE A 5 8.90 13.23 9.92
C PHE A 5 8.63 11.85 9.29
N ALA A 6 9.15 10.78 9.89
CA ALA A 6 8.92 9.42 9.41
C ALA A 6 7.43 9.02 9.42
N LEU A 7 6.69 9.42 10.46
CA LEU A 7 5.24 9.20 10.54
C LEU A 7 4.47 9.92 9.43
N VAL A 8 4.75 11.20 9.20
CA VAL A 8 4.09 12.01 8.17
C VAL A 8 4.43 11.48 6.78
N LEU A 9 5.71 11.20 6.51
CA LEU A 9 6.15 10.66 5.23
C LEU A 9 5.54 9.27 4.97
N GLY A 10 5.54 8.40 5.97
CA GLY A 10 4.91 7.08 5.88
C GLY A 10 3.43 7.19 5.56
N ALA A 11 2.68 8.03 6.30
CA ALA A 11 1.26 8.25 6.04
C ALA A 11 1.00 8.81 4.63
N MET A 12 1.82 9.76 4.17
CA MET A 12 1.70 10.34 2.83
C MET A 12 1.88 9.28 1.73
N ILE A 13 2.87 8.40 1.86
CA ILE A 13 3.13 7.31 0.91
C ILE A 13 1.93 6.36 0.83
N VAL A 14 1.42 5.91 1.99
CA VAL A 14 0.25 5.01 2.03
C VAL A 14 -0.98 5.65 1.37
N ILE A 15 -1.23 6.93 1.63
CA ILE A 15 -2.35 7.66 1.00
C ILE A 15 -2.15 7.77 -0.51
N HIS A 16 -0.92 8.02 -0.98
CA HIS A 16 -0.60 8.12 -2.40
C HIS A 16 -0.88 6.80 -3.14
N GLU A 17 -0.40 5.70 -2.60
CA GLU A 17 -0.58 4.35 -3.18
C GLU A 17 -2.05 3.93 -3.14
N LEU A 18 -2.75 4.23 -2.03
CA LEU A 18 -4.18 4.03 -1.93
C LEU A 18 -4.93 4.83 -3.00
N GLY A 19 -4.49 6.05 -3.32
CA GLY A 19 -5.04 6.87 -4.39
C GLY A 19 -4.97 6.16 -5.75
N HIS A 20 -3.79 5.67 -6.14
CA HIS A 20 -3.62 4.90 -7.37
C HIS A 20 -4.48 3.64 -7.39
N PHE A 21 -4.51 2.92 -6.29
CA PHE A 21 -5.32 1.70 -6.15
C PHE A 21 -6.82 1.97 -6.33
N LEU A 22 -7.34 3.00 -5.66
CA LEU A 22 -8.74 3.38 -5.74
C LEU A 22 -9.10 3.84 -7.15
N VAL A 23 -8.25 4.63 -7.79
CA VAL A 23 -8.44 5.07 -9.19
C VAL A 23 -8.43 3.86 -10.13
N ALA A 24 -7.47 2.94 -10.00
CA ALA A 24 -7.42 1.72 -10.80
C ALA A 24 -8.70 0.88 -10.64
N LYS A 25 -9.16 0.68 -9.39
CA LYS A 25 -10.42 -0.02 -9.10
C LYS A 25 -11.64 0.70 -9.67
N PHE A 26 -11.66 2.03 -9.60
CA PHE A 26 -12.75 2.83 -10.14
C PHE A 26 -12.87 2.70 -11.67
N PHE A 27 -11.75 2.64 -12.38
CA PHE A 27 -11.72 2.38 -13.82
C PHE A 27 -11.88 0.90 -14.20
N GLY A 28 -12.12 0.01 -13.24
CA GLY A 28 -12.26 -1.43 -13.49
C GLY A 28 -10.94 -2.11 -13.87
N ILE A 29 -9.81 -1.47 -13.63
CA ILE A 29 -8.48 -2.06 -13.87
C ILE A 29 -8.24 -3.12 -12.80
N ARG A 30 -7.87 -4.32 -13.26
CA ARG A 30 -7.53 -5.43 -12.38
C ARG A 30 -6.22 -5.14 -11.67
N VAL A 31 -6.25 -5.12 -10.35
CA VAL A 31 -5.07 -5.01 -9.50
C VAL A 31 -4.86 -6.35 -8.81
N GLU A 32 -3.75 -7.02 -9.12
CA GLU A 32 -3.41 -8.33 -8.56
C GLU A 32 -2.88 -8.23 -7.13
N VAL A 33 -2.10 -7.18 -6.85
CA VAL A 33 -1.47 -6.96 -5.55
C VAL A 33 -1.60 -5.50 -5.18
N PHE A 34 -2.10 -5.25 -3.98
CA PHE A 34 -2.02 -3.95 -3.33
C PHE A 34 -1.18 -4.13 -2.07
N SER A 35 0.03 -3.57 -2.03
CA SER A 35 0.93 -3.71 -0.90
C SER A 35 1.08 -2.37 -0.21
N VAL A 36 1.01 -2.37 1.11
CA VAL A 36 1.44 -1.24 1.92
C VAL A 36 2.83 -1.58 2.45
N GLY A 37 3.84 -0.91 1.92
CA GLY A 37 5.24 -1.29 2.11
C GLY A 37 5.75 -2.28 1.05
N PHE A 38 7.06 -2.51 1.03
CA PHE A 38 7.75 -3.45 0.16
C PHE A 38 8.63 -4.43 0.95
N GLY A 39 9.15 -5.45 0.26
CA GLY A 39 10.00 -6.49 0.83
C GLY A 39 9.20 -7.64 1.43
N LYS A 40 9.62 -8.13 2.61
CA LYS A 40 9.04 -9.32 3.23
C LYS A 40 7.58 -9.06 3.62
N ARG A 41 6.65 -9.86 3.09
CA ARG A 41 5.23 -9.87 3.50
C ARG A 41 5.16 -10.23 4.99
N LEU A 42 4.59 -9.32 5.78
CA LEU A 42 4.28 -9.55 7.19
C LEU A 42 2.89 -10.15 7.33
N TRP A 43 1.92 -9.58 6.62
CA TRP A 43 0.54 -10.01 6.68
C TRP A 43 -0.18 -9.67 5.38
N GLY A 44 -1.38 -10.21 5.18
CA GLY A 44 -2.23 -9.82 4.07
C GLY A 44 -3.41 -10.75 3.83
N VAL A 45 -4.43 -10.24 3.16
CA VAL A 45 -5.65 -10.95 2.82
C VAL A 45 -5.90 -10.87 1.31
N LYS A 46 -6.29 -11.97 0.70
CA LYS A 46 -6.76 -11.96 -0.69
C LYS A 46 -8.27 -11.75 -0.70
N LYS A 47 -8.74 -10.71 -1.38
CA LYS A 47 -10.17 -10.42 -1.57
C LYS A 47 -10.46 -10.18 -3.05
N GLY A 48 -11.22 -11.11 -3.64
CA GLY A 48 -11.44 -11.15 -5.09
C GLY A 48 -10.12 -11.36 -5.83
N ASP A 49 -9.85 -10.48 -6.79
CA ASP A 49 -8.63 -10.51 -7.60
C ASP A 49 -7.41 -9.86 -6.94
N THR A 50 -7.60 -9.15 -5.83
CA THR A 50 -6.53 -8.35 -5.20
C THR A 50 -6.02 -9.02 -3.93
N ASP A 51 -4.71 -9.24 -3.87
CA ASP A 51 -3.98 -9.61 -2.66
C ASP A 51 -3.52 -8.35 -1.93
N TYR A 52 -4.17 -8.05 -0.82
CA TYR A 52 -3.86 -6.91 0.06
C TYR A 52 -2.75 -7.34 1.00
N ARG A 53 -1.58 -6.70 0.91
CA ARG A 53 -0.38 -7.08 1.66
C ARG A 53 0.09 -5.92 2.54
N LEU A 54 0.64 -6.29 3.68
CA LEU A 54 1.43 -5.42 4.55
C LEU A 54 2.84 -6.00 4.58
N SER A 55 3.82 -5.20 4.19
CA SER A 55 5.21 -5.62 4.07
C SER A 55 6.10 -4.88 5.07
N LEU A 56 7.28 -5.45 5.35
CA LEU A 56 8.14 -4.99 6.43
C LEU A 56 8.63 -3.56 6.25
N ILE A 57 8.91 -3.12 5.03
CA ILE A 57 9.50 -1.80 4.79
C ILE A 57 8.41 -0.83 4.35
N PRO A 58 8.07 0.20 5.13
CA PRO A 58 6.91 1.06 4.89
C PRO A 58 7.13 2.17 3.84
N LEU A 59 8.10 2.02 2.93
CA LEU A 59 8.48 3.05 1.94
C LEU A 59 8.17 2.61 0.49
N GLY A 60 6.90 2.39 0.15
CA GLY A 60 6.52 2.00 -1.21
C GLY A 60 5.47 0.89 -1.25
N GLY A 61 4.85 0.67 -2.40
CA GLY A 61 3.72 -0.25 -2.55
C GLY A 61 3.02 -0.09 -3.89
#